data_AF-A0A101IZ39-F1
#
_entry.id   AF-A0A101IZ39-F1
#
_cell.length_a   1.000
_cell.length_b   1.000
_cell.length_c   1.000
_cell.angle_alpha   90.00
_cell.angle_beta   90.00
_cell.angle_gamma   90.00
#
_symmetry.space_group_name_H-M   'P 1'
#
loop_
_entity.id
_entity.type
_entity.pdbx_description
1 polymer ?
#
loop_
_entity_poly.entity_id
_entity_poly.type
_entity_poly.pdbx_seq_one_letter_code
_entity_poly.pdbx_strand_id
1 'polypeptide(L)'
;MRREVHDRGKTPYVPLLPVRRCNSGMILTPGDRIVLIRGQSSFLLCARAGRKFPLMIETTESEFVQGIYPDDIIAVSAPEGGELTPARYLLDLVRKYDQPVLVLPRGHPGSRRLRYVISAGPRILLSCEIVRGTHPEQHLICSSSELAGLEISGENGSVLIKNLSEALHWEYLPENPSETEQQL
;
A
#
# COMPACT_ATOMS: atom_id res chain seq x y z
N MET A 1 18.45 -54.60 -44.15
CA MET A 1 17.20 -54.06 -43.58
C MET A 1 17.48 -53.58 -42.16
N ARG A 2 17.96 -52.33 -42.02
CA ARG A 2 18.27 -51.70 -40.71
C ARG A 2 16.99 -51.02 -40.22
N ARG A 3 16.53 -51.35 -39.00
CA ARG A 3 15.42 -50.66 -38.34
C ARG A 3 16.00 -49.58 -37.43
N GLU A 4 15.57 -48.34 -37.67
CA GLU A 4 15.84 -47.17 -36.85
C GLU A 4 15.07 -47.29 -35.52
N VAL A 5 15.76 -47.01 -34.42
CA VAL A 5 15.16 -46.89 -33.09
C VAL A 5 14.89 -45.42 -32.84
N HIS A 6 13.60 -45.09 -32.73
CA HIS A 6 13.07 -43.77 -32.41
C HIS A 6 13.40 -43.43 -30.95
N ASP A 7 14.21 -42.39 -30.74
CA ASP A 7 14.56 -41.84 -29.42
C ASP A 7 13.34 -41.14 -28.82
N ARG A 8 12.95 -41.55 -27.61
CA ARG A 8 11.76 -41.06 -26.90
C ARG A 8 12.14 -39.83 -26.07
N GLY A 9 11.52 -38.70 -26.40
CA GLY A 9 11.08 -37.66 -25.46
C GLY A 9 12.08 -37.19 -24.41
N LYS A 10 12.93 -36.22 -24.76
CA LYS A 10 13.55 -35.34 -23.78
C LYS A 10 12.51 -34.36 -23.24
N THR A 11 12.07 -34.57 -22.00
CA THR A 11 11.39 -33.53 -21.21
C THR A 11 12.32 -32.34 -21.04
N PRO A 12 11.88 -31.09 -21.29
CA PRO A 12 12.72 -29.93 -21.08
C PRO A 12 12.98 -29.77 -19.58
N TYR A 13 14.26 -29.77 -19.22
CA TYR A 13 14.76 -29.36 -17.93
C TYR A 13 14.36 -27.90 -17.68
N VAL A 14 13.39 -27.68 -16.81
CA VAL A 14 13.07 -26.34 -16.29
C VAL A 14 14.04 -26.12 -15.12
N PRO A 15 14.97 -25.16 -15.21
CA PRO A 15 15.83 -24.85 -14.08
C PRO A 15 14.94 -24.35 -12.94
N LEU A 16 14.97 -25.02 -11.80
CA LEU A 16 14.43 -24.48 -10.57
C LEU A 16 15.23 -23.21 -10.27
N LEU A 17 14.63 -22.05 -10.54
CA LEU A 17 15.15 -20.77 -10.08
C LEU A 17 15.38 -20.88 -8.57
N PRO A 18 16.49 -20.34 -8.04
CA PRO A 18 16.72 -20.38 -6.61
C PRO A 18 15.55 -19.68 -5.92
N VAL A 19 14.81 -20.44 -5.11
CA VAL A 19 13.85 -19.88 -4.16
C VAL A 19 14.68 -18.96 -3.27
N ARG A 20 14.62 -17.65 -3.54
CA ARG A 20 15.19 -16.66 -2.64
C ARG A 20 14.48 -16.86 -1.31
N ARG A 21 15.21 -17.36 -0.32
CA ARG A 21 14.78 -17.26 1.08
C ARG A 21 14.65 -15.77 1.37
N CYS A 22 13.43 -15.24 1.30
CA CYS A 22 13.11 -13.97 1.93
C CYS A 22 13.15 -14.21 3.42
N ASN A 23 14.14 -13.65 4.11
CA ASN A 23 13.97 -13.30 5.52
C ASN A 23 12.89 -12.22 5.55
N SER A 24 11.62 -12.62 5.56
CA SER A 24 10.50 -11.70 5.67
C SER A 24 10.51 -11.10 7.07
N GLY A 25 11.04 -9.89 7.21
CA GLY A 25 10.98 -9.14 8.46
C GLY A 25 9.53 -8.86 8.86
N MET A 26 9.24 -8.98 10.15
CA MET A 26 7.98 -8.58 10.75
C MET A 26 8.25 -7.49 11.79
N ILE A 27 7.53 -6.37 11.72
CA ILE A 27 7.67 -5.25 12.64
C ILE A 27 6.31 -4.90 13.24
N LEU A 28 6.30 -4.71 14.56
CA LEU A 28 5.13 -4.26 15.31
C LEU A 28 5.40 -2.84 15.83
N THR A 29 4.57 -1.89 15.43
CA THR A 29 4.69 -0.49 15.90
C THR A 29 3.47 -0.14 16.75
N PRO A 30 3.62 0.09 18.06
CA PRO A 30 2.49 0.39 18.93
C PRO A 30 1.94 1.80 18.71
N GLY A 31 0.63 1.93 18.91
CA GLY A 31 -0.09 3.20 18.92
C GLY A 31 -0.54 3.69 17.55
N ASP A 32 -0.87 4.97 17.50
CA ASP A 32 -1.56 5.63 16.38
C ASP A 32 -0.65 6.58 15.57
N ARG A 33 0.65 6.54 15.88
CA ARG A 33 1.67 7.34 15.19
C ARG A 33 1.77 6.91 13.73
N ILE A 34 2.09 7.87 12.88
CA ILE A 34 2.27 7.61 11.46
C ILE A 34 3.63 6.97 11.25
N VAL A 35 3.61 5.81 10.62
CA VAL A 35 4.81 5.11 10.19
C VAL A 35 5.08 5.49 8.74
N LEU A 36 6.34 5.81 8.47
CA LEU A 36 6.88 6.07 7.15
C LEU A 36 7.79 4.91 6.79
N ILE A 37 7.50 4.24 5.68
CA ILE A 37 8.36 3.21 5.07
C ILE A 37 8.93 3.79 3.78
N ARG A 38 10.25 3.80 3.65
CA ARG A 38 10.97 4.35 2.50
C ARG A 38 11.71 3.26 1.75
N GLY A 39 11.54 3.25 0.43
CA GLY A 39 12.52 2.67 -0.47
C GLY A 39 13.44 3.75 -1.05
N GLN A 40 14.09 3.44 -2.16
CA GLN A 40 15.06 4.33 -2.82
C GLN A 40 14.38 5.52 -3.50
N SER A 41 13.22 5.30 -4.11
CA SER A 41 12.52 6.34 -4.89
C SER A 41 11.03 6.48 -4.56
N SER A 42 10.52 5.68 -3.64
CA SER A 42 9.12 5.67 -3.24
C SER A 42 8.97 5.58 -1.73
N PHE A 43 7.76 5.84 -1.24
CA PHE A 43 7.45 5.67 0.16
C PHE A 43 5.99 5.27 0.39
N LEU A 44 5.73 4.78 1.59
CA LEU A 44 4.42 4.52 2.15
C LEU A 44 4.29 5.27 3.48
N LEU A 45 3.18 5.96 3.67
CA LEU A 45 2.71 6.36 4.99
C LEU A 45 1.59 5.42 5.42
N CYS A 46 1.62 4.97 6.66
CA CYS A 46 0.51 4.21 7.23
C CYS A 46 0.29 4.56 8.70
N ALA A 47 -0.97 4.46 9.14
CA ALA A 47 -1.35 4.58 10.54
C ALA A 47 -2.65 3.82 10.80
N ARG A 48 -2.87 3.42 12.05
CA ARG A 48 -4.19 2.98 12.50
C ARG A 48 -5.21 4.10 12.39
N ALA A 49 -6.45 3.76 12.07
CA ALA A 49 -7.55 4.69 11.98
C ALA A 49 -7.78 5.40 13.33
N GLY A 50 -7.67 4.68 14.45
CA GLY A 50 -7.83 5.19 15.80
C GLY A 50 -9.28 5.50 16.19
N ARG A 51 -10.22 5.45 15.23
CA ARG A 51 -11.65 5.66 15.43
C ARG A 51 -12.47 4.85 14.42
N LYS A 52 -13.78 4.77 14.67
CA LYS A 52 -14.74 4.15 13.76
C LYS A 52 -15.40 5.21 12.88
N PHE A 53 -15.48 4.98 11.57
CA PHE A 53 -16.20 5.86 10.63
C PHE A 53 -16.63 5.11 9.36
N PRO A 54 -17.66 5.58 8.64
CA PRO A 54 -17.98 5.08 7.31
C PRO A 54 -17.02 5.72 6.28
N LEU A 55 -16.25 4.90 5.58
CA LEU A 55 -15.47 5.34 4.43
C LEU A 55 -16.35 5.28 3.19
N MET A 56 -16.57 6.45 2.58
CA MET A 56 -17.25 6.57 1.30
C MET A 56 -16.24 6.35 0.17
N ILE A 57 -16.51 5.38 -0.70
CA ILE A 57 -15.69 5.02 -1.86
C ILE A 57 -16.51 5.37 -3.11
N GLU A 58 -16.13 6.46 -3.74
CA GLU A 58 -16.83 7.03 -4.89
C GLU A 58 -16.24 6.50 -6.19
N THR A 59 -17.09 5.93 -7.04
CA THR A 59 -16.74 5.60 -8.42
C THR A 59 -17.59 6.45 -9.38
N THR A 60 -17.34 6.34 -10.69
CA THR A 60 -18.17 7.05 -11.68
C THR A 60 -19.61 6.54 -11.73
N GLU A 61 -19.85 5.29 -11.34
CA GLU A 61 -21.15 4.62 -11.52
C GLU A 61 -21.89 4.36 -10.20
N SER A 62 -21.16 4.28 -9.09
CA SER A 62 -21.71 3.92 -7.78
C SER A 62 -20.87 4.41 -6.62
N GLU A 63 -21.50 4.47 -5.45
CA GLU A 63 -20.88 4.70 -4.14
C GLU A 63 -20.86 3.38 -3.37
N PHE A 64 -19.74 3.07 -2.72
CA PHE A 64 -19.63 1.97 -1.76
C PHE A 64 -19.32 2.51 -0.38
N VAL A 65 -19.94 1.94 0.65
CA VAL A 65 -19.68 2.30 2.04
C VAL A 65 -18.94 1.16 2.73
N GLN A 66 -17.73 1.43 3.22
CA GLN A 66 -16.96 0.49 4.02
C GLN A 66 -16.86 0.97 5.47
N GLY A 67 -17.17 0.09 6.43
CA GLY A 67 -16.93 0.39 7.84
C GLY A 67 -15.44 0.35 8.15
N ILE A 68 -14.88 1.45 8.65
CA ILE A 68 -13.52 1.52 9.19
C ILE A 68 -13.59 1.42 10.70
N TYR A 69 -12.74 0.59 11.29
CA TYR A 69 -12.63 0.34 12.73
C TYR A 69 -11.31 0.89 13.29
N PRO A 70 -11.19 1.09 14.62
CA PRO A 70 -10.01 1.72 15.21
C PRO A 70 -8.67 1.07 14.86
N ASP A 71 -8.65 -0.25 14.68
CA ASP A 71 -7.44 -0.99 14.30
C ASP A 71 -7.18 -1.00 12.78
N ASP A 72 -8.16 -0.69 11.94
CA ASP A 72 -7.93 -0.66 10.50
C ASP A 72 -6.84 0.34 10.13
N ILE A 73 -6.12 0.04 9.04
CA ILE A 73 -5.01 0.86 8.57
C ILE A 73 -5.52 1.81 7.50
N ILE A 74 -5.09 3.07 7.58
CA ILE A 74 -5.13 4.01 6.46
C ILE A 74 -3.72 4.12 5.92
N ALA A 75 -3.53 3.87 4.62
CA ALA A 75 -2.22 3.89 3.98
C ALA A 75 -2.22 4.79 2.75
N VAL A 76 -1.18 5.61 2.61
CA VAL A 76 -0.92 6.44 1.43
C VAL A 76 0.38 5.99 0.80
N SER A 77 0.31 5.51 -0.44
CA SER A 77 1.50 5.15 -1.22
C SER A 77 1.88 6.28 -2.18
N ALA A 78 3.18 6.54 -2.29
CA ALA A 78 3.79 7.40 -3.28
C ALA A 78 4.70 6.55 -4.20
N PRO A 79 4.16 5.85 -5.22
CA PRO A 79 4.93 4.91 -6.03
C PRO A 79 6.12 5.53 -6.77
N GLU A 80 6.04 6.82 -7.07
CA GLU A 80 7.08 7.62 -7.75
C GLU A 80 7.71 8.66 -6.80
N GLY A 81 7.52 8.49 -5.49
CA GLY A 81 7.97 9.43 -4.48
C GLY A 81 7.28 10.79 -4.58
N GLY A 82 7.91 11.80 -3.99
CA GLY A 82 7.38 13.15 -3.84
C GLY A 82 7.58 13.69 -2.43
N GLU A 83 6.91 14.80 -2.15
CA GLU A 83 6.94 15.44 -0.85
C GLU A 83 6.11 14.66 0.18
N LEU A 84 6.59 14.58 1.42
CA LEU A 84 5.84 13.93 2.51
C LEU A 84 4.59 14.71 2.91
N THR A 85 4.64 16.04 2.86
CA THR A 85 3.57 16.92 3.36
C THR A 85 2.23 16.67 2.65
N PRO A 86 2.14 16.64 1.30
CA PRO A 86 0.89 16.31 0.62
C PRO A 86 0.39 14.89 0.92
N ALA A 87 1.28 13.91 1.05
CA ALA A 87 0.88 12.54 1.40
C ALA A 87 0.31 12.46 2.83
N ARG A 88 0.91 13.20 3.76
CA ARG A 88 0.41 13.36 5.14
C ARG A 88 -0.96 14.03 5.16
N TYR A 89 -1.16 15.09 4.36
CA TYR A 89 -2.48 15.74 4.26
C TYR A 89 -3.53 14.80 3.68
N LEU A 90 -3.21 14.05 2.63
CA LEU A 90 -4.14 13.05 2.08
C LEU A 90 -4.52 11.99 3.13
N LEU A 91 -3.53 11.51 3.90
CA LEU A 91 -3.77 10.59 5.01
C LEU A 91 -4.72 11.20 6.04
N ASP A 92 -4.46 12.44 6.48
CA ASP A 92 -5.25 13.12 7.50
C ASP A 92 -6.66 13.47 6.99
N LEU A 93 -6.83 13.87 5.72
CA LEU A 93 -8.14 14.12 5.11
C LEU A 93 -9.07 12.90 5.23
N VAL A 94 -8.57 11.70 4.94
CA VAL A 94 -9.37 10.48 5.09
C VAL A 94 -9.47 10.06 6.55
N ARG A 95 -8.34 9.97 7.25
CA ARG A 95 -8.26 9.41 8.61
C ARG A 95 -8.96 10.27 9.66
N LYS A 96 -8.87 11.59 9.56
CA LYS A 96 -9.38 12.53 10.58
C LYS A 96 -10.64 13.28 10.13
N TYR A 97 -10.79 13.52 8.82
CA TYR A 97 -11.84 14.38 8.28
C TYR A 97 -12.83 13.64 7.38
N ASP A 98 -12.80 12.30 7.35
CA ASP A 98 -13.78 11.46 6.65
C ASP A 98 -13.91 11.76 5.14
N GLN A 99 -12.86 12.29 4.52
CA GLN A 99 -12.86 12.57 3.08
C GLN A 99 -13.11 11.27 2.29
N PRO A 100 -14.04 11.26 1.31
CA PRO A 100 -14.25 10.11 0.42
C PRO A 100 -12.99 9.74 -0.36
N VAL A 101 -12.83 8.45 -0.63
CA VAL A 101 -11.83 7.91 -1.56
C VAL A 101 -12.42 7.90 -2.95
N LEU A 102 -11.77 8.60 -3.89
CA LEU A 102 -12.20 8.66 -5.29
C LEU A 102 -11.51 7.58 -6.12
N VAL A 103 -12.29 6.81 -6.84
CA VAL A 103 -11.83 5.75 -7.75
C VAL A 103 -12.12 6.19 -9.19
N LEU A 104 -11.04 6.35 -9.95
CA LEU A 104 -11.10 6.70 -11.35
C LEU A 104 -11.35 5.46 -12.22
N PRO A 105 -12.09 5.59 -13.33
CA PRO A 105 -12.24 4.50 -14.27
C PRO A 105 -10.89 4.17 -14.92
N ARG A 106 -10.70 2.92 -15.34
CA ARG A 106 -9.49 2.50 -16.07
C ARG A 106 -9.33 3.36 -17.33
N GLY A 107 -8.11 3.81 -17.59
CA GLY A 107 -7.79 4.67 -18.74
C GLY A 107 -8.08 6.16 -18.53
N HIS A 108 -8.59 6.57 -17.36
CA HIS A 108 -8.82 7.99 -17.07
C HIS A 108 -7.48 8.77 -17.10
N PRO A 109 -7.41 9.94 -17.76
CA PRO A 109 -6.16 10.71 -17.86
C PRO A 109 -5.64 11.17 -16.49
N GLY A 110 -6.53 11.34 -15.51
CA GLY A 110 -6.19 11.69 -14.14
C GLY A 110 -5.39 10.63 -13.39
N SER A 111 -5.54 9.33 -13.71
CA SER A 111 -4.82 8.24 -13.00
C SER A 111 -3.30 8.35 -13.12
N ARG A 112 -2.81 8.95 -14.22
CA ARG A 112 -1.37 9.24 -14.41
C ARG A 112 -0.87 10.41 -13.59
N ARG A 113 -1.78 11.28 -13.11
CA ARG A 113 -1.47 12.47 -12.30
C ARG A 113 -1.56 12.20 -10.81
N LEU A 114 -2.16 11.08 -10.40
CA LEU A 114 -2.23 10.64 -9.02
C LEU A 114 -0.84 10.22 -8.53
N ARG A 115 -0.10 11.18 -7.98
CA ARG A 115 1.20 10.94 -7.33
C ARG A 115 1.06 10.10 -6.06
N TYR A 116 -0.02 10.35 -5.32
CA TYR A 116 -0.36 9.65 -4.09
C TYR A 116 -1.65 8.88 -4.30
N VAL A 117 -1.69 7.65 -3.83
CA VAL A 117 -2.89 6.82 -3.79
C VAL A 117 -3.15 6.41 -2.35
N ILE A 118 -4.41 6.23 -1.99
CA ILE A 118 -4.83 5.90 -0.64
C ILE A 118 -5.64 4.61 -0.63
N SER A 119 -5.52 3.85 0.45
CA SER A 119 -6.30 2.65 0.73
C SER A 119 -6.57 2.57 2.22
N ALA A 120 -7.70 1.99 2.61
CA ALA A 120 -8.12 1.93 4.01
C ALA A 120 -8.83 0.62 4.35
N GLY A 121 -8.36 -0.12 5.35
CA GLY A 121 -8.99 -1.37 5.75
C GLY A 121 -8.17 -2.20 6.75
N PRO A 122 -8.67 -3.37 7.17
CA PRO A 122 -8.02 -4.18 8.20
C PRO A 122 -6.64 -4.71 7.78
N ARG A 123 -6.44 -4.89 6.48
CA ARG A 123 -5.21 -5.39 5.85
C ARG A 123 -5.08 -4.80 4.47
N ILE A 124 -3.89 -4.29 4.16
CA ILE A 124 -3.55 -3.67 2.87
C ILE A 124 -2.31 -4.35 2.30
N LEU A 125 -2.43 -4.89 1.09
CA LEU A 125 -1.33 -5.42 0.30
C LEU A 125 -0.82 -4.36 -0.67
N LEU A 126 0.50 -4.25 -0.81
CA LEU A 126 1.13 -3.36 -1.79
C LEU A 126 1.43 -4.11 -3.09
N SER A 127 1.04 -3.55 -4.24
CA SER A 127 1.23 -4.15 -5.56
C SER A 127 1.70 -3.14 -6.60
N CYS A 128 2.71 -3.51 -7.39
CA CYS A 128 3.16 -2.76 -8.56
C CYS A 128 2.44 -3.15 -9.86
N GLU A 129 1.55 -4.15 -9.82
CA GLU A 129 0.88 -4.70 -11.02
C GLU A 129 -0.51 -4.11 -11.26
N ILE A 130 -0.92 -3.15 -10.42
CA ILE A 130 -2.23 -2.49 -10.54
C ILE A 130 -2.14 -1.05 -11.00
N VAL A 131 -3.19 -0.61 -11.69
CA VAL A 131 -3.33 0.77 -12.14
C VAL A 131 -3.75 1.66 -10.97
N ARG A 132 -3.02 2.78 -10.81
CA ARG A 132 -3.22 3.77 -9.75
C ARG A 132 -4.64 4.34 -9.73
N GLY A 133 -5.26 4.29 -8.55
CA GLY A 133 -6.53 4.94 -8.27
C GLY A 133 -7.72 4.37 -9.04
N THR A 134 -7.64 3.15 -9.57
CA THR A 134 -8.74 2.53 -10.35
C THR A 134 -9.36 1.30 -9.69
N HIS A 135 -8.96 0.98 -8.47
CA HIS A 135 -9.44 -0.19 -7.75
C HIS A 135 -10.29 0.30 -6.57
N PRO A 136 -11.59 -0.04 -6.52
CA PRO A 136 -12.43 0.29 -5.37
C PRO A 136 -12.08 -0.57 -4.16
N GLU A 137 -11.43 -1.72 -4.35
CA GLU A 137 -11.06 -2.60 -3.27
C GLU A 137 -9.96 -1.99 -2.39
N GLN A 138 -10.28 -1.74 -1.12
CA GLN A 138 -9.38 -1.06 -0.19
C GLN A 138 -8.37 -1.99 0.52
N HIS A 139 -8.32 -3.26 0.14
CA HIS A 139 -7.33 -4.22 0.63
C HIS A 139 -6.04 -4.23 -0.20
N LEU A 140 -5.97 -3.40 -1.25
CA LEU A 140 -4.88 -3.37 -2.22
C LEU A 140 -4.54 -1.93 -2.57
N ILE A 141 -3.25 -1.59 -2.56
CA ILE A 141 -2.78 -0.25 -2.92
C ILE A 141 -1.66 -0.34 -3.96
N CYS A 142 -1.71 0.55 -4.96
CA CYS A 142 -0.67 0.63 -5.97
C CYS A 142 0.61 1.16 -5.32
N SER A 143 1.73 0.47 -5.57
CA SER A 143 3.05 0.80 -5.04
C SER A 143 4.11 0.76 -6.14
N SER A 144 5.34 1.13 -5.78
CA SER A 144 6.53 0.80 -6.56
C SER A 144 6.86 -0.69 -6.44
N SER A 145 7.77 -1.19 -7.29
CA SER A 145 8.29 -2.56 -7.21
C SER A 145 9.13 -2.82 -5.96
N GLU A 146 9.74 -1.80 -5.36
CA GLU A 146 10.53 -1.93 -4.12
C GLU A 146 9.67 -2.14 -2.87
N LEU A 147 8.42 -1.66 -2.90
CA LEU A 147 7.45 -1.83 -1.81
C LEU A 147 6.45 -2.97 -2.09
N ALA A 148 6.49 -3.57 -3.29
CA ALA A 148 5.55 -4.61 -3.68
C ALA A 148 5.71 -5.87 -2.80
N GLY A 149 4.58 -6.46 -2.39
CA GLY A 149 4.54 -7.62 -1.50
C GLY A 149 4.59 -7.28 -0.01
N LEU A 150 4.79 -6.01 0.37
CA LEU A 150 4.54 -5.56 1.74
C LEU A 150 3.07 -5.73 2.11
N GLU A 151 2.85 -6.15 3.34
CA GLU A 151 1.52 -6.26 3.92
C GLU A 151 1.47 -5.46 5.21
N ILE A 152 0.47 -4.59 5.32
CA ILE A 152 0.23 -3.75 6.49
C ILE A 152 -1.13 -4.10 7.07
N SER A 153 -1.19 -4.35 8.37
CA SER A 153 -2.45 -4.62 9.07
C SER A 153 -2.44 -4.02 10.46
N GLY A 154 -3.63 -3.82 11.03
CA GLY A 154 -3.76 -3.47 12.43
C GLY A 154 -3.93 -4.70 13.29
N GLU A 155 -3.28 -4.71 14.45
CA GLU A 155 -3.42 -5.77 15.43
C GLU A 155 -3.25 -5.23 16.85
N ASN A 156 -4.31 -5.34 17.67
CA ASN A 156 -4.28 -5.04 19.10
C ASN A 156 -3.62 -3.69 19.44
N GLY A 157 -4.08 -2.62 18.81
CA GLY A 157 -3.51 -1.30 19.08
C GLY A 157 -2.22 -0.96 18.32
N SER A 158 -1.73 -1.84 17.46
CA SER A 158 -0.44 -1.70 16.77
C SER A 158 -0.57 -1.82 15.25
N VAL A 159 0.37 -1.24 14.51
CA VAL A 159 0.55 -1.52 13.08
C VAL A 159 1.54 -2.68 12.95
N LEU A 160 1.13 -3.69 12.21
CA LEU A 160 1.94 -4.84 11.84
C LEU A 160 2.40 -4.67 10.38
N ILE A 161 3.71 -4.80 10.16
CA ILE A 161 4.35 -4.71 8.85
C ILE A 161 5.01 -6.06 8.58
N LYS A 162 4.55 -6.76 7.54
CA LYS A 162 5.13 -8.04 7.10
C LYS A 162 5.88 -7.88 5.78
N ASN A 163 6.80 -8.80 5.54
CA ASN A 163 7.65 -8.86 4.35
C ASN A 163 8.52 -7.62 4.17
N LEU A 164 8.91 -6.97 5.27
CA LEU A 164 9.85 -5.85 5.18
C LEU A 164 11.23 -6.38 4.78
N SER A 165 11.69 -5.97 3.60
CA SER A 165 13.02 -6.32 3.12
C SER A 165 14.09 -5.44 3.78
N GLU A 166 15.32 -5.94 3.86
CA GLU A 166 16.46 -5.22 4.44
C GLU A 166 16.80 -3.90 3.70
N ALA A 167 16.35 -3.76 2.45
CA ALA A 167 16.56 -2.56 1.65
C ALA A 167 15.60 -1.41 1.99
N LEU A 168 14.60 -1.67 2.83
CA LEU A 168 13.60 -0.68 3.22
C LEU A 168 13.88 -0.14 4.62
N HIS A 169 13.72 1.17 4.76
CA HIS A 169 13.85 1.85 6.05
C HIS A 169 12.48 2.25 6.56
N TRP A 170 12.28 2.23 7.87
CA TRP A 170 11.06 2.75 8.47
C TRP A 170 11.38 3.65 9.66
N GLU A 171 10.52 4.64 9.87
CA GLU A 171 10.59 5.57 10.99
C GLU A 171 9.20 6.06 11.36
N TYR A 172 9.06 6.63 12.56
CA TYR A 172 7.87 7.41 12.88
C TYR A 172 7.98 8.78 12.26
N LEU A 173 6.96 9.18 11.50
CA LEU A 173 6.86 10.54 11.02
C LEU A 173 6.58 11.46 12.22
N PRO A 174 7.33 12.55 12.41
CA PRO A 174 7.09 13.47 13.51
C PRO A 174 5.66 14.01 13.45
N GLU A 175 5.10 14.27 14.63
CA GLU A 175 3.91 15.09 14.71
C GLU A 175 4.33 16.53 14.47
N ASN A 176 4.00 17.06 13.30
CA ASN A 176 4.13 18.48 13.09
C ASN A 176 2.94 19.15 13.79
N PRO A 177 3.15 20.07 14.75
CA PRO A 177 2.12 21.08 15.03
C PRO A 177 1.82 21.79 13.72
N SER A 178 0.55 22.09 13.46
CA SER A 178 0.19 22.73 12.19
C SER A 178 0.89 24.09 12.11
N GLU A 179 1.45 24.45 10.95
CA GLU A 179 2.01 25.80 10.74
C GLU A 179 0.92 26.87 10.98
N THR A 180 -0.35 26.50 10.84
CA THR A 180 -1.52 27.33 11.15
C THR A 180 -1.65 27.68 12.65
N GLU A 181 -1.16 26.85 13.57
CA GLU A 181 -1.14 27.15 15.02
C GLU A 181 -0.04 28.15 15.41
N GLN A 182 0.93 28.40 14.53
CA GLN A 182 1.98 29.40 14.75
C GLN A 182 1.59 30.80 14.23
N GLN A 183 0.44 30.92 13.57
CA GLN A 183 -0.05 32.16 12.95
C GLN A 183 -1.41 32.64 13.49
N LEU A 184 -1.91 32.03 14.56
CA LEU A 184 -3.06 32.52 15.36
C LEU A 184 -2.58 32.98 16.73
#